data_AF-A0A534PZ33-F1
#
_entry.id   AF-A0A534PZ33-F1
#
_cell.length_a   1.000
_cell.length_b   1.000
_cell.length_c   1.000
_cell.angle_alpha   90.00
_cell.angle_beta   90.00
_cell.angle_gamma   90.00
#
_symmetry.space_group_name_H-M   'P 1'
#
loop_
_entity.id
_entity.type
_entity.pdbx_description
1 polymer ?
#
loop_
_entity_poly.entity_id
_entity_poly.type
_entity_poly.pdbx_seq_one_letter_code
_entity_poly.pdbx_strand_id
1 'polypeptide(L)'
;MPARRSGLRGCALGVLWPLLVAAGPPAPMPPGGFAGGITGLPRALDVALDDVRGAGFDALRIFLRWDKIETVEGAPDWTCKYVTHADHDGASDPWPGIPCDGTPCGCGYSADERVTMAARDPQRLAVLLTIVGTPAWARGRPAAGCPIDAPGSALPPRRGKESAFRDFVAAVARRYGTIAYAFELWNEPDLEACVAWAGTRQQYREMILSAATAVKSAGIAPGLVVAPTLENPSGAAMDAWMDWSQPVDVLSFNLYTTDVPAALAKIDEMNAWCRANPRCPGFYITEFGAQRTGVSNCPGPRTGRPGAGDVAIMKRCRKRRGCIGFFLYALSDQNPHEECDRGLLDTHGCRKRRLCTIARKFFGLTALPFTCAGCGP
;
A
#
# COMPACT_ATOMS: atom_id res chain seq x y z
N MET A 1 -45.64 -16.03 -59.44
CA MET A 1 -46.24 -15.31 -58.28
C MET A 1 -47.13 -16.30 -57.52
N PRO A 2 -47.32 -16.18 -56.19
CA PRO A 2 -46.48 -16.64 -55.04
C PRO A 2 -47.14 -17.88 -54.34
N ALA A 3 -46.50 -18.80 -53.60
CA ALA A 3 -45.62 -18.79 -52.41
C ALA A 3 -46.32 -19.20 -51.09
N ARG A 4 -45.56 -19.95 -50.26
CA ARG A 4 -45.63 -20.17 -48.78
C ARG A 4 -46.51 -21.34 -48.29
N ARG A 5 -46.14 -22.14 -47.28
CA ARG A 5 -45.02 -22.14 -46.31
C ARG A 5 -44.95 -23.54 -45.65
N SER A 6 -43.76 -24.11 -45.49
CA SER A 6 -43.48 -25.31 -44.68
C SER A 6 -42.99 -24.90 -43.29
N GLY A 7 -43.63 -25.40 -42.23
CA GLY A 7 -43.22 -25.23 -40.84
C GLY A 7 -42.36 -26.42 -40.38
N LEU A 8 -41.09 -26.16 -40.09
CA LEU A 8 -40.19 -27.09 -39.40
C LEU A 8 -40.07 -26.67 -37.93
N ARG A 9 -40.38 -27.60 -37.02
CA ARG A 9 -40.17 -27.49 -35.58
C ARG A 9 -38.68 -27.63 -35.29
N GLY A 10 -38.05 -26.57 -34.79
CA GLY A 10 -36.70 -26.61 -34.24
C GLY A 10 -36.73 -26.94 -32.75
N CYS A 11 -36.05 -28.01 -32.35
CA CYS A 11 -35.66 -28.26 -30.97
C CYS A 11 -34.64 -27.20 -30.54
N ALA A 12 -35.03 -26.28 -29.66
CA ALA A 12 -34.11 -25.39 -28.99
C ALA A 12 -33.47 -26.12 -27.81
N LEU A 13 -32.18 -26.42 -27.92
CA LEU A 13 -31.30 -26.72 -26.79
C LEU A 13 -31.22 -25.44 -25.92
N GLY A 14 -31.93 -25.45 -24.79
CA GLY A 14 -31.83 -24.40 -23.79
C GLY A 14 -30.45 -24.42 -23.14
N VAL A 15 -29.58 -23.49 -23.52
CA VAL A 15 -28.38 -23.16 -22.77
C VAL A 15 -28.84 -22.51 -21.47
N LEU A 16 -28.75 -23.25 -20.36
CA LEU A 16 -28.88 -22.70 -19.02
C LEU A 16 -27.69 -21.78 -18.77
N TRP A 17 -27.86 -20.48 -19.01
CA TRP A 17 -26.99 -19.45 -18.46
C TRP A 17 -27.01 -19.59 -16.92
N PRO A 18 -25.86 -19.67 -16.23
CA PRO A 18 -25.87 -19.54 -14.79
C PRO A 18 -26.36 -18.12 -14.49
N LEU A 19 -27.43 -18.04 -13.71
CA LEU A 19 -27.93 -16.82 -13.10
C LEU A 19 -26.74 -16.16 -12.38
N LEU A 20 -26.26 -15.05 -12.95
CA LEU A 20 -25.39 -14.11 -12.29
C LEU A 20 -26.10 -13.69 -11.01
N VAL A 21 -25.69 -14.24 -9.87
CA VAL A 21 -25.88 -13.55 -8.60
C VAL A 21 -25.16 -12.24 -8.78
N ALA A 22 -25.91 -11.16 -8.92
CA ALA A 22 -25.37 -9.82 -8.92
C ALA A 22 -24.61 -9.64 -7.60
N ALA A 23 -23.29 -9.81 -7.64
CA ALA A 23 -22.43 -9.34 -6.59
C ALA A 23 -22.66 -7.83 -6.52
N GLY A 24 -23.27 -7.37 -5.42
CA GLY A 24 -23.42 -5.95 -5.18
C GLY A 24 -22.04 -5.27 -5.25
N PRO A 25 -22.00 -3.94 -5.49
CA PRO A 25 -20.73 -3.22 -5.52
C PRO A 25 -19.95 -3.46 -4.22
N PRO A 26 -18.62 -3.62 -4.28
CA PRO A 26 -17.81 -3.72 -3.07
C PRO A 26 -18.02 -2.44 -2.25
N ALA A 27 -18.24 -2.61 -0.95
CA ALA A 27 -18.47 -1.49 -0.07
C ALA A 27 -17.27 -0.51 -0.14
N PRO A 28 -17.50 0.80 -0.28
CA PRO A 28 -16.46 1.78 0.06
C PRO A 28 -16.00 1.51 1.49
N MET A 29 -14.80 1.99 1.89
CA MET A 29 -14.40 1.93 3.30
C MET A 29 -15.59 2.25 4.20
N PRO A 30 -15.85 1.48 5.27
CA PRO A 30 -16.93 1.80 6.19
C PRO A 30 -16.86 3.30 6.52
N PRO A 31 -17.98 4.05 6.42
CA PRO A 31 -17.97 5.47 6.73
C PRO A 31 -17.68 5.64 8.22
N GLY A 32 -16.40 5.86 8.56
CA GLY A 32 -15.87 5.88 9.92
C GLY A 32 -14.66 4.98 10.19
N GLY A 33 -14.24 4.13 9.23
CA GLY A 33 -13.09 3.22 9.36
C GLY A 33 -11.76 3.96 9.33
N PHE A 34 -10.92 3.70 10.33
CA PHE A 34 -9.60 4.31 10.45
C PHE A 34 -8.56 3.27 10.12
N ALA A 35 -8.08 3.31 8.88
CA ALA A 35 -6.88 2.58 8.54
C ALA A 35 -5.75 3.01 9.48
N GLY A 36 -5.08 2.04 10.08
CA GLY A 36 -3.76 2.23 10.64
C GLY A 36 -2.94 1.11 10.10
N GLY A 37 -2.33 1.42 8.96
CA GLY A 37 -1.36 0.60 8.31
C GLY A 37 -0.26 0.12 9.22
N ILE A 38 0.35 -0.90 8.70
CA ILE A 38 1.20 -1.84 9.37
C ILE A 38 2.12 -2.26 8.23
N THR A 39 3.29 -1.67 8.22
CA THR A 39 4.36 -1.97 7.27
C THR A 39 5.42 -2.79 7.99
N GLY A 40 5.73 -3.98 7.47
CA GLY A 40 6.81 -4.87 7.96
C GLY A 40 6.44 -5.85 9.06
N LEU A 41 7.04 -7.05 9.04
CA LEU A 41 6.70 -8.13 9.97
C LEU A 41 7.88 -9.11 10.25
N PRO A 42 8.47 -9.09 11.46
CA PRO A 42 9.58 -9.96 11.88
C PRO A 42 9.16 -11.11 12.84
N ARG A 43 7.89 -11.23 13.24
CA ARG A 43 7.36 -12.42 13.96
C ARG A 43 6.11 -12.97 13.28
N ALA A 44 5.68 -14.18 13.67
CA ALA A 44 4.51 -14.88 13.11
C ALA A 44 3.37 -13.88 12.87
N LEU A 45 3.10 -13.64 11.58
CA LEU A 45 2.27 -12.55 11.07
C LEU A 45 0.87 -12.56 11.71
N ASP A 46 0.41 -13.71 12.18
CA ASP A 46 -0.83 -13.88 12.93
C ASP A 46 -0.88 -13.12 14.27
N VAL A 47 0.12 -13.29 15.14
CA VAL A 47 0.12 -12.68 16.48
C VAL A 47 0.14 -11.16 16.40
N ALA A 48 0.92 -10.62 15.48
CA ALA A 48 1.03 -9.19 15.30
C ALA A 48 -0.25 -8.58 14.70
N LEU A 49 -0.96 -9.32 13.86
CA LEU A 49 -2.30 -8.95 13.38
C LEU A 49 -3.37 -9.00 14.48
N ASP A 50 -3.23 -9.86 15.48
CA ASP A 50 -4.13 -9.84 16.64
C ASP A 50 -3.90 -8.62 17.54
N ASP A 51 -2.63 -8.24 17.73
CA ASP A 51 -2.28 -7.07 18.54
C ASP A 51 -2.80 -5.77 17.96
N VAL A 52 -2.67 -5.58 16.65
CA VAL A 52 -3.17 -4.35 16.02
C VAL A 52 -4.68 -4.29 15.96
N ARG A 53 -5.37 -5.41 15.73
CA ARG A 53 -6.84 -5.49 15.88
C ARG A 53 -7.24 -5.15 17.31
N GLY A 54 -6.58 -5.77 18.28
CA GLY A 54 -6.80 -5.52 19.70
C GLY A 54 -6.52 -4.07 20.13
N ALA A 55 -5.68 -3.36 19.37
CA ALA A 55 -5.40 -1.93 19.56
C ALA A 55 -6.42 -1.01 18.88
N GLY A 56 -7.33 -1.55 18.05
CA GLY A 56 -8.39 -0.81 17.35
C GLY A 56 -8.12 -0.53 15.88
N PHE A 57 -7.02 -1.04 15.30
CA PHE A 57 -6.75 -0.90 13.87
C PHE A 57 -7.60 -1.89 13.05
N ASP A 58 -8.18 -1.41 11.95
CA ASP A 58 -9.12 -2.17 11.10
C ASP A 58 -8.67 -2.34 9.65
N ALA A 59 -7.50 -1.80 9.27
CA ALA A 59 -6.93 -1.92 7.93
C ALA A 59 -5.42 -2.14 7.92
N LEU A 60 -4.94 -2.73 6.82
CA LEU A 60 -3.56 -3.10 6.57
C LEU A 60 -3.12 -2.61 5.18
N ARG A 61 -1.90 -2.06 5.07
CA ARG A 61 -1.24 -1.74 3.79
C ARG A 61 -0.14 -2.76 3.54
N ILE A 62 -0.24 -3.50 2.44
CA ILE A 62 0.71 -4.56 2.07
C ILE A 62 1.42 -4.18 0.77
N PHE A 63 2.75 -4.24 0.76
CA PHE A 63 3.53 -4.08 -0.46
C PHE A 63 3.60 -5.39 -1.25
N LEU A 64 3.18 -5.34 -2.52
CA LEU A 64 3.37 -6.38 -3.50
C LEU A 64 4.51 -6.02 -4.45
N ARG A 65 5.50 -6.91 -4.54
CA ARG A 65 6.73 -6.70 -5.31
C ARG A 65 6.59 -7.36 -6.67
N TRP A 66 6.23 -6.58 -7.69
CA TRP A 66 6.12 -7.06 -9.07
C TRP A 66 7.42 -7.72 -9.54
N ASP A 67 8.58 -7.13 -9.18
CA ASP A 67 9.91 -7.67 -9.47
C ASP A 67 10.24 -9.03 -8.83
N LYS A 68 9.47 -9.45 -7.83
CA LYS A 68 9.63 -10.74 -7.13
C LYS A 68 8.55 -11.74 -7.50
N ILE A 69 7.33 -11.26 -7.71
CA ILE A 69 6.18 -12.10 -8.04
C ILE A 69 6.24 -12.53 -9.50
N GLU A 70 6.63 -11.65 -10.43
CA GLU A 70 6.65 -11.95 -11.86
C GLU A 70 8.09 -11.91 -12.39
N THR A 71 8.89 -12.92 -12.02
CA THR A 71 10.28 -13.05 -12.45
C THR A 71 10.40 -13.47 -13.93
N VAL A 72 9.33 -14.06 -14.48
CA VAL A 72 9.17 -14.40 -15.90
C VAL A 72 7.94 -13.69 -16.44
N GLU A 73 8.07 -13.05 -17.59
CA GLU A 73 6.99 -12.30 -18.23
C GLU A 73 5.72 -13.14 -18.42
N GLY A 74 4.59 -12.61 -17.95
CA GLY A 74 3.27 -13.24 -18.04
C GLY A 74 3.05 -14.39 -17.07
N ALA A 75 4.02 -14.71 -16.20
CA ALA A 75 3.98 -15.87 -15.31
C ALA A 75 4.21 -15.47 -13.84
N PRO A 76 3.23 -14.80 -13.19
CA PRO A 76 3.34 -14.46 -11.77
C PRO A 76 3.27 -15.71 -10.88
N ASP A 77 4.25 -15.86 -10.00
CA ASP A 77 4.28 -16.83 -8.91
C ASP A 77 3.88 -16.17 -7.59
N TRP A 78 2.61 -16.35 -7.23
CA TRP A 78 2.01 -15.82 -5.99
C TRP A 78 2.46 -16.55 -4.73
N THR A 79 3.03 -17.75 -4.90
CA THR A 79 3.50 -18.63 -3.83
C THR A 79 4.98 -18.42 -3.52
N CYS A 80 5.69 -17.73 -4.42
CA CYS A 80 7.08 -17.37 -4.23
C CYS A 80 7.25 -16.54 -2.96
N LYS A 81 8.10 -17.04 -2.07
CA LYS A 81 8.41 -16.37 -0.80
C LYS A 81 9.55 -15.40 -0.99
N TYR A 82 9.33 -14.17 -0.55
CA TYR A 82 10.30 -13.10 -0.58
C TYR A 82 10.20 -12.23 0.67
N VAL A 83 11.35 -11.70 1.05
CA VAL A 83 11.53 -10.66 2.06
C VAL A 83 11.19 -9.32 1.38
N THR A 84 10.28 -8.55 1.96
CA THR A 84 10.14 -7.13 1.60
C THR A 84 11.20 -6.33 2.35
N HIS A 85 11.52 -5.10 1.95
CA HIS A 85 12.44 -4.21 2.69
C HIS A 85 12.08 -4.11 4.20
N ALA A 86 10.85 -4.48 4.52
CA ALA A 86 10.22 -4.46 5.82
C ALA A 86 10.44 -5.71 6.70
N ASP A 87 11.20 -6.71 6.21
CA ASP A 87 11.34 -8.04 6.83
C ASP A 87 12.80 -8.41 7.15
N HIS A 88 13.73 -7.45 7.25
CA HIS A 88 15.16 -7.71 7.49
C HIS A 88 15.54 -7.84 8.98
N ASP A 89 16.09 -9.01 9.33
CA ASP A 89 16.85 -9.25 10.56
C ASP A 89 18.36 -9.12 10.26
N GLY A 90 18.91 -7.92 10.50
CA GLY A 90 20.33 -7.66 10.81
C GLY A 90 21.43 -8.29 9.94
N ALA A 91 21.76 -7.69 8.79
CA ALA A 91 23.13 -7.52 8.25
C ALA A 91 23.06 -6.79 6.90
N SER A 92 24.15 -6.10 6.55
CA SER A 92 24.29 -5.23 5.37
C SER A 92 23.99 -5.93 4.05
N ASP A 93 22.87 -5.58 3.45
CA ASP A 93 22.77 -5.49 1.99
C ASP A 93 21.73 -4.43 1.62
N PRO A 94 22.12 -3.33 0.95
CA PRO A 94 21.18 -2.31 0.52
C PRO A 94 20.11 -2.85 -0.44
N TRP A 95 20.34 -3.97 -1.16
CA TRP A 95 19.36 -4.69 -1.99
C TRP A 95 19.87 -6.11 -2.43
N PRO A 96 19.40 -7.24 -1.84
CA PRO A 96 19.50 -8.55 -2.52
C PRO A 96 18.16 -9.26 -2.67
N GLY A 97 17.78 -9.53 -3.91
CA GLY A 97 16.63 -10.35 -4.27
C GLY A 97 16.92 -11.83 -4.40
N ILE A 98 17.79 -12.39 -3.56
CA ILE A 98 18.12 -13.83 -3.56
C ILE A 98 18.22 -14.26 -2.08
N PRO A 99 17.51 -15.32 -1.64
CA PRO A 99 17.29 -15.60 -0.22
C PRO A 99 18.48 -16.30 0.45
N CYS A 100 18.28 -16.62 1.73
CA CYS A 100 19.19 -17.27 2.69
C CYS A 100 19.82 -18.63 2.29
N ASP A 101 19.75 -19.05 1.02
CA ASP A 101 20.55 -20.12 0.43
C ASP A 101 20.78 -20.00 -1.10
N GLY A 102 20.25 -18.97 -1.76
CA GLY A 102 20.41 -18.79 -3.22
C GLY A 102 19.19 -19.08 -4.10
N THR A 103 18.07 -19.61 -3.57
CA THR A 103 16.96 -20.10 -4.41
C THR A 103 15.97 -19.00 -4.83
N PRO A 104 15.48 -18.87 -6.08
CA PRO A 104 14.60 -17.77 -6.52
C PRO A 104 13.30 -17.51 -5.71
N CYS A 105 12.89 -18.47 -4.87
CA CYS A 105 11.81 -18.36 -3.89
C CYS A 105 12.29 -18.97 -2.56
N GLY A 106 12.54 -18.17 -1.53
CA GLY A 106 13.18 -18.62 -0.28
C GLY A 106 12.41 -18.30 1.00
N CYS A 107 12.97 -17.42 1.84
CA CYS A 107 12.41 -17.07 3.15
C CYS A 107 11.44 -15.87 3.10
N GLY A 108 10.72 -15.66 4.20
CA GLY A 108 9.66 -14.65 4.31
C GLY A 108 8.28 -15.23 4.00
N TYR A 109 7.38 -14.37 3.54
CA TYR A 109 6.00 -14.73 3.21
C TYR A 109 5.73 -14.46 1.74
N SER A 110 4.98 -15.37 1.12
CA SER A 110 4.48 -15.17 -0.24
C SER A 110 3.42 -14.06 -0.28
N ALA A 111 3.11 -13.58 -1.48
CA ALA A 111 2.00 -12.64 -1.66
C ALA A 111 0.68 -13.23 -1.16
N ASP A 112 0.44 -14.52 -1.45
CA ASP A 112 -0.75 -15.23 -0.97
C ASP A 112 -0.83 -15.30 0.55
N GLU A 113 0.27 -15.67 1.21
CA GLU A 113 0.31 -15.77 2.67
C GLU A 113 0.01 -14.41 3.31
N ARG A 114 0.64 -13.33 2.84
CA ARG A 114 0.44 -11.97 3.36
C ARG A 114 -1.02 -11.52 3.23
N VAL A 115 -1.60 -11.66 2.04
CA VAL A 115 -2.95 -11.15 1.75
C VAL A 115 -4.02 -12.02 2.41
N THR A 116 -3.88 -13.34 2.36
CA THR A 116 -4.89 -14.25 2.94
C THR A 116 -4.90 -14.23 4.47
N MET A 117 -3.75 -14.04 5.14
CA MET A 117 -3.70 -13.91 6.60
C MET A 117 -4.46 -12.68 7.11
N ALA A 118 -4.41 -11.56 6.38
CA ALA A 118 -5.19 -10.37 6.69
C ALA A 118 -6.71 -10.58 6.49
N ALA A 119 -7.09 -11.50 5.60
CA ALA A 119 -8.47 -11.75 5.18
C ALA A 119 -9.24 -12.77 6.04
N ARG A 120 -8.56 -13.45 6.99
CA ARG A 120 -9.13 -14.55 7.78
C ARG A 120 -10.32 -14.08 8.63
N ASP A 121 -11.45 -14.77 8.48
CA ASP A 121 -12.66 -14.60 9.29
C ASP A 121 -12.48 -15.30 10.66
N PRO A 122 -12.93 -14.73 11.79
CA PRO A 122 -13.74 -13.51 12.00
C PRO A 122 -12.96 -12.21 12.15
N GLN A 123 -11.67 -12.22 11.82
CA GLN A 123 -10.73 -11.15 12.14
C GLN A 123 -10.30 -10.36 10.88
N ARG A 124 -11.17 -10.24 9.88
CA ARG A 124 -10.83 -9.66 8.57
C ARG A 124 -10.46 -8.17 8.71
N LEU A 125 -9.26 -7.81 8.27
CA LEU A 125 -8.83 -6.42 8.10
C LEU A 125 -9.11 -5.97 6.68
N ALA A 126 -9.43 -4.69 6.50
CA ALA A 126 -9.47 -4.07 5.19
C ALA A 126 -8.04 -4.01 4.60
N VAL A 127 -7.82 -4.55 3.40
CA VAL A 127 -6.49 -4.60 2.79
C VAL A 127 -6.34 -3.58 1.66
N LEU A 128 -5.33 -2.71 1.78
CA LEU A 128 -4.79 -1.90 0.70
C LEU A 128 -3.52 -2.57 0.17
N LEU A 129 -3.43 -2.76 -1.14
CA LEU A 129 -2.26 -3.36 -1.80
C LEU A 129 -1.45 -2.31 -2.55
N THR A 130 -0.22 -2.07 -2.13
CA THR A 130 0.73 -1.18 -2.80
C THR A 130 1.57 -1.97 -3.79
N ILE A 131 1.42 -1.70 -5.08
CA ILE A 131 2.05 -2.49 -6.15
C ILE A 131 3.28 -1.74 -6.67
N VAL A 132 4.47 -2.33 -6.54
CA VAL A 132 5.76 -1.67 -6.85
C VAL A 132 6.76 -2.62 -7.50
N GLY A 133 7.79 -2.03 -8.13
CA GLY A 133 9.05 -2.72 -8.46
C GLY A 133 9.09 -3.35 -9.84
N THR A 134 9.94 -2.86 -10.74
CA THR A 134 10.04 -3.37 -12.11
C THR A 134 10.86 -4.67 -12.19
N PRO A 135 10.33 -5.77 -12.75
CA PRO A 135 11.03 -7.04 -12.89
C PRO A 135 12.15 -6.97 -13.91
N ALA A 136 13.17 -7.81 -13.73
CA ALA A 136 14.40 -7.77 -14.52
C ALA A 136 14.15 -7.81 -16.05
N TRP A 137 13.17 -8.61 -16.50
CA TRP A 137 12.81 -8.73 -17.92
C TRP A 137 12.15 -7.47 -18.52
N ALA A 138 11.67 -6.56 -17.67
CA ALA A 138 10.98 -5.33 -18.09
C ALA A 138 11.82 -4.05 -17.89
N ARG A 139 12.96 -4.10 -17.19
CA ARG A 139 13.72 -2.90 -16.81
C ARG A 139 14.23 -2.10 -18.01
N GLY A 140 13.95 -0.80 -17.98
CA GLY A 140 14.47 0.20 -18.90
C GLY A 140 15.76 0.84 -18.42
N ARG A 141 15.95 2.11 -18.81
CA ARG A 141 17.07 2.94 -18.35
C ARG A 141 16.54 4.03 -17.43
N PRO A 142 17.34 4.51 -16.47
CA PRO A 142 16.97 5.66 -15.66
C PRO A 142 16.78 6.90 -16.56
N ALA A 143 15.90 7.79 -16.13
CA ALA A 143 15.70 9.10 -16.75
C ALA A 143 16.93 10.00 -16.59
N ALA A 144 17.05 11.01 -17.45
CA ALA A 144 18.06 12.05 -17.28
C ALA A 144 17.89 12.74 -15.91
N GLY A 145 18.97 12.80 -15.13
CA GLY A 145 18.97 13.33 -13.77
C GLY A 145 18.96 12.26 -12.66
N CYS A 146 18.64 11.01 -12.98
CA CYS A 146 18.79 9.90 -12.05
C CYS A 146 20.18 9.24 -12.17
N PRO A 147 20.73 8.67 -11.07
CA PRO A 147 21.97 7.90 -11.12
C PRO A 147 21.88 6.70 -12.08
N ILE A 148 22.99 6.38 -12.74
CA ILE A 148 23.05 5.25 -13.68
C ILE A 148 22.88 3.90 -12.98
N ASP A 149 23.24 3.85 -11.71
CA ASP A 149 23.17 2.72 -10.78
C ASP A 149 21.90 2.73 -9.91
N ALA A 150 20.88 3.49 -10.31
CA ALA A 150 19.57 3.45 -9.64
C ALA A 150 19.07 2.01 -9.50
N PRO A 151 18.41 1.64 -8.38
CA PRO A 151 17.98 0.28 -8.13
C PRO A 151 17.15 -0.27 -9.28
N GLY A 152 17.43 -1.51 -9.70
CA GLY A 152 16.75 -2.11 -10.85
C GLY A 152 15.22 -2.12 -10.72
N SER A 153 14.69 -2.29 -9.51
CA SER A 153 13.25 -2.24 -9.22
C SER A 153 12.65 -0.83 -9.39
N ALA A 154 13.44 0.24 -9.30
CA ALA A 154 12.99 1.61 -9.50
C ALA A 154 12.97 2.02 -10.98
N LEU A 155 13.65 1.27 -11.86
CA LEU A 155 13.74 1.60 -13.28
C LEU A 155 12.35 1.52 -13.94
N PRO A 156 12.00 2.46 -14.83
CA PRO A 156 10.74 2.37 -15.57
C PRO A 156 10.75 1.16 -16.52
N PRO A 157 9.58 0.64 -16.94
CA PRO A 157 9.49 -0.34 -18.00
C PRO A 157 10.19 0.14 -19.30
N ARG A 158 10.90 -0.77 -19.97
CA ARG A 158 11.57 -0.50 -21.25
C ARG A 158 10.56 -0.43 -22.40
N ARG A 159 11.02 0.12 -23.53
CA ARG A 159 10.25 0.13 -24.77
C ARG A 159 9.74 -1.27 -25.13
N GLY A 160 8.47 -1.37 -25.50
CA GLY A 160 7.77 -2.62 -25.78
C GLY A 160 7.20 -3.32 -24.54
N LYS A 161 7.42 -2.78 -23.33
CA LYS A 161 6.89 -3.28 -22.04
C LYS A 161 5.95 -2.27 -21.35
N GLU A 162 5.42 -1.31 -22.09
CA GLU A 162 4.59 -0.22 -21.56
C GLU A 162 3.31 -0.75 -20.90
N SER A 163 2.74 -1.87 -21.37
CA SER A 163 1.55 -2.49 -20.78
C SER A 163 1.84 -3.41 -19.60
N ALA A 164 3.09 -3.79 -19.39
CA ALA A 164 3.45 -4.90 -18.50
C ALA A 164 2.97 -4.67 -17.05
N PHE A 165 3.12 -3.44 -16.55
CA PHE A 165 2.64 -3.09 -15.22
C PHE A 165 1.11 -3.14 -15.12
N ARG A 166 0.39 -2.61 -16.11
CA ARG A 166 -1.08 -2.69 -16.17
C ARG A 166 -1.57 -4.14 -16.19
N ASP A 167 -0.92 -5.00 -16.97
CA ASP A 167 -1.31 -6.40 -17.10
C ASP A 167 -1.06 -7.16 -15.78
N PHE A 168 0.03 -6.84 -15.07
CA PHE A 168 0.29 -7.32 -13.71
C PHE A 168 -0.74 -6.82 -12.70
N VAL A 169 -1.05 -5.52 -12.70
CA VAL A 169 -2.10 -4.93 -11.83
C VAL A 169 -3.46 -5.60 -12.09
N ALA A 170 -3.78 -5.91 -13.34
CA ALA A 170 -4.99 -6.66 -13.68
C ALA A 170 -4.98 -8.07 -13.06
N ALA A 171 -3.82 -8.75 -13.05
CA ALA A 171 -3.67 -10.06 -12.42
C ALA A 171 -3.82 -9.97 -10.89
N VAL A 172 -3.23 -8.96 -10.25
CA VAL A 172 -3.38 -8.67 -8.82
C VAL A 172 -4.85 -8.40 -8.47
N ALA A 173 -5.52 -7.54 -9.23
CA ALA A 173 -6.93 -7.19 -9.01
C ALA A 173 -7.88 -8.38 -9.23
N ARG A 174 -7.64 -9.23 -10.25
CA ARG A 174 -8.38 -10.50 -10.43
C ARG A 174 -8.21 -11.44 -9.24
N ARG A 175 -6.98 -11.56 -8.73
CA ARG A 175 -6.64 -12.52 -7.68
C ARG A 175 -7.16 -12.09 -6.32
N TYR A 176 -6.98 -10.82 -5.97
CA TYR A 176 -7.22 -10.32 -4.61
C TYR A 176 -8.42 -9.37 -4.51
N GLY A 177 -9.15 -9.07 -5.59
CA GLY A 177 -10.26 -8.09 -5.57
C GLY A 177 -11.45 -8.44 -4.66
N THR A 178 -11.53 -9.67 -4.15
CA THR A 178 -12.51 -10.06 -3.11
C THR A 178 -12.00 -9.86 -1.68
N ILE A 179 -10.70 -9.57 -1.52
CA ILE A 179 -9.99 -9.37 -0.25
C ILE A 179 -9.56 -7.91 -0.08
N ALA A 180 -8.89 -7.38 -1.09
CA ALA A 180 -8.38 -6.02 -1.12
C ALA A 180 -9.47 -5.03 -1.52
N TYR A 181 -9.64 -3.98 -0.72
CA TYR A 181 -10.58 -2.90 -1.02
C TYR A 181 -9.94 -1.80 -1.87
N ALA A 182 -8.61 -1.67 -1.82
CA ALA A 182 -7.86 -0.63 -2.49
C ALA A 182 -6.55 -1.14 -3.09
N PHE A 183 -6.16 -0.54 -4.20
CA PHE A 183 -4.93 -0.82 -4.94
C PHE A 183 -4.18 0.49 -5.14
N GLU A 184 -3.02 0.60 -4.50
CA GLU A 184 -2.14 1.75 -4.59
C GLU A 184 -1.09 1.52 -5.69
N LEU A 185 -1.03 2.44 -6.64
CA LEU A 185 -0.19 2.34 -7.82
C LEU A 185 1.16 3.02 -7.55
N TRP A 186 2.17 2.20 -7.28
CA TRP A 186 3.53 2.61 -6.92
C TRP A 186 3.68 3.28 -5.55
N ASN A 187 4.94 3.50 -5.14
CA ASN A 187 5.31 4.18 -3.91
C ASN A 187 6.38 5.25 -4.20
N GLU A 188 6.18 6.46 -3.70
CA GLU A 188 7.11 7.60 -3.69
C GLU A 188 7.81 7.86 -5.04
N PRO A 189 7.08 7.99 -6.16
CA PRO A 189 7.74 8.16 -7.46
C PRO A 189 8.47 9.50 -7.60
N ASP A 190 8.24 10.44 -6.69
CA ASP A 190 8.88 11.76 -6.62
C ASP A 190 10.07 11.85 -5.67
N LEU A 191 10.46 10.75 -5.03
CA LEU A 191 11.61 10.72 -4.13
C LEU A 191 12.90 11.07 -4.89
N GLU A 192 13.56 12.15 -4.47
CA GLU A 192 14.66 12.79 -5.22
C GLU A 192 15.83 11.86 -5.55
N ALA A 193 16.10 10.85 -4.71
CA ALA A 193 17.22 9.92 -4.89
C ALA A 193 17.00 8.89 -6.02
N CYS A 194 15.85 8.90 -6.70
CA CYS A 194 15.45 7.93 -7.71
C CYS A 194 15.47 6.46 -7.24
N VAL A 195 15.45 6.23 -5.92
CA VAL A 195 15.49 4.88 -5.33
C VAL A 195 14.13 4.19 -5.36
N ALA A 196 13.06 4.96 -5.46
CA ALA A 196 11.68 4.47 -5.57
C ALA A 196 11.16 4.51 -7.01
N TRP A 197 11.55 5.51 -7.80
CA TRP A 197 11.27 5.61 -9.23
C TRP A 197 12.39 6.36 -9.94
N ALA A 198 12.97 5.73 -10.95
CA ALA A 198 14.04 6.30 -11.75
C ALA A 198 13.57 6.67 -13.17
N GLY A 199 12.26 6.83 -13.38
CA GLY A 199 11.68 7.29 -14.64
C GLY A 199 11.31 8.78 -14.60
N THR A 200 10.83 9.30 -15.73
CA THR A 200 10.23 10.64 -15.76
C THR A 200 8.82 10.61 -15.19
N ARG A 201 8.30 11.79 -14.85
CA ARG A 201 6.90 11.97 -14.47
C ARG A 201 5.93 11.58 -15.60
N GLN A 202 6.31 11.81 -16.85
CA GLN A 202 5.53 11.40 -18.01
C GLN A 202 5.46 9.86 -18.10
N GLN A 203 6.59 9.17 -17.95
CA GLN A 203 6.62 7.71 -17.94
C GLN A 203 5.76 7.14 -16.80
N TYR A 204 5.76 7.78 -15.62
CA TYR A 204 4.88 7.38 -14.53
C TYR A 204 3.40 7.44 -14.94
N ARG A 205 2.96 8.56 -15.53
CA ARG A 205 1.57 8.71 -15.99
C ARG A 205 1.18 7.68 -17.04
N GLU A 206 2.05 7.46 -18.02
CA GLU A 206 1.79 6.58 -19.17
C GLU A 206 1.83 5.10 -18.80
N MET A 207 2.77 4.68 -17.95
CA MET A 207 3.05 3.26 -17.69
C MET A 207 2.49 2.77 -16.36
N ILE A 208 2.43 3.64 -15.34
CA ILE A 208 2.01 3.28 -13.99
C ILE A 208 0.58 3.72 -13.72
N LEU A 209 0.29 5.02 -13.88
CA LEU A 209 -1.03 5.56 -13.56
C LEU A 209 -2.13 5.02 -14.48
N SER A 210 -1.80 4.71 -15.74
CA SER A 210 -2.73 4.08 -16.69
C SER A 210 -3.26 2.72 -16.23
N ALA A 211 -2.58 2.06 -15.29
CA ALA A 211 -3.03 0.81 -14.67
C ALA A 211 -4.28 0.97 -13.79
N ALA A 212 -4.69 2.20 -13.46
CA ALA A 212 -5.95 2.48 -12.76
C ALA A 212 -7.15 1.82 -13.46
N THR A 213 -7.17 1.85 -14.80
CA THR A 213 -8.22 1.23 -15.62
C THR A 213 -8.27 -0.29 -15.46
N ALA A 214 -7.14 -0.95 -15.22
CA ALA A 214 -7.10 -2.39 -14.98
C ALA A 214 -7.77 -2.76 -13.65
N VAL A 215 -7.53 -1.99 -12.58
CA VAL A 215 -8.21 -2.22 -11.28
C VAL A 215 -9.73 -2.16 -11.44
N LYS A 216 -10.22 -1.20 -12.22
CA LYS A 216 -11.67 -1.01 -12.44
C LYS A 216 -12.30 -2.09 -13.32
N SER A 217 -11.53 -2.73 -14.20
CA SER A 217 -12.06 -3.69 -15.19
C SER A 217 -11.74 -5.16 -14.89
N ALA A 218 -10.79 -5.44 -13.99
CA ALA A 218 -10.26 -6.78 -13.80
C ALA A 218 -11.11 -7.70 -12.90
N GLY A 219 -11.95 -7.17 -12.01
CA GLY A 219 -12.58 -7.95 -10.94
C GLY A 219 -14.11 -8.09 -11.02
N ILE A 220 -14.66 -8.90 -10.11
CA ILE A 220 -16.10 -9.02 -9.82
C ILE A 220 -16.65 -7.73 -9.20
N ALA A 221 -15.76 -6.93 -8.61
CA ALA A 221 -16.03 -5.75 -7.82
C ALA A 221 -14.88 -4.74 -8.07
N PRO A 222 -15.14 -3.51 -8.53
CA PRO A 222 -14.07 -2.54 -8.78
C PRO A 222 -13.50 -2.02 -7.45
N GLY A 223 -12.23 -2.29 -7.18
CA GLY A 223 -11.53 -1.74 -6.02
C GLY A 223 -11.28 -0.23 -6.15
N LEU A 224 -10.93 0.41 -5.03
CA LEU A 224 -10.43 1.79 -5.05
C LEU A 224 -9.03 1.84 -5.67
N VAL A 225 -8.77 2.85 -6.49
CA VAL A 225 -7.45 3.18 -7.01
C VAL A 225 -6.89 4.32 -6.19
N VAL A 226 -5.72 4.09 -5.61
CA VAL A 226 -4.99 5.08 -4.81
C VAL A 226 -3.74 5.49 -5.58
N ALA A 227 -3.64 6.76 -5.98
CA ALA A 227 -2.49 7.27 -6.73
C ALA A 227 -2.51 8.82 -6.83
N PRO A 228 -1.36 9.44 -7.14
CA PRO A 228 -0.01 8.92 -6.86
C PRO A 228 0.22 8.81 -5.36
N THR A 229 1.31 8.14 -4.98
CA THR A 229 1.77 7.99 -3.59
C THR A 229 3.03 8.80 -3.41
N LEU A 230 2.93 10.11 -3.18
CA LEU A 230 4.09 11.01 -3.22
C LEU A 230 4.80 11.16 -1.86
N GLU A 231 6.07 11.52 -1.87
CA GLU A 231 6.85 11.84 -0.66
C GLU A 231 6.66 13.31 -0.27
N ASN A 232 5.82 13.56 0.74
CA ASN A 232 5.58 14.88 1.34
C ASN A 232 5.25 16.03 0.33
N PRO A 233 4.30 15.83 -0.61
CA PRO A 233 4.07 16.75 -1.73
C PRO A 233 3.39 18.05 -1.29
N SER A 234 3.49 19.07 -2.15
CA SER A 234 2.51 20.17 -2.17
C SER A 234 1.29 19.78 -3.00
N GLY A 235 0.19 20.53 -2.89
CA GLY A 235 -0.97 20.35 -3.77
C GLY A 235 -0.62 20.51 -5.26
N ALA A 236 0.26 21.47 -5.59
CA ALA A 236 0.73 21.66 -6.97
C ALA A 236 1.58 20.47 -7.46
N ALA A 237 2.41 19.88 -6.59
CA ALA A 237 3.14 18.66 -6.94
C ALA A 237 2.16 17.51 -7.22
N MET A 238 1.13 17.33 -6.40
CA MET A 238 0.08 16.32 -6.61
C MET A 238 -0.59 16.47 -7.99
N ASP A 239 -1.04 17.69 -8.34
CA ASP A 239 -1.58 17.99 -9.68
C ASP A 239 -0.58 17.65 -10.79
N ALA A 240 0.69 17.98 -10.57
CA ALA A 240 1.73 17.79 -11.56
C ALA A 240 2.06 16.31 -11.80
N TRP A 241 1.77 15.40 -10.86
CA TRP A 241 1.92 13.95 -11.04
C TRP A 241 0.67 13.26 -11.60
N MET A 242 -0.52 13.85 -11.42
CA MET A 242 -1.78 13.28 -11.87
C MET A 242 -2.03 13.38 -13.37
N ASP A 243 -2.53 12.32 -13.97
CA ASP A 243 -3.40 12.36 -15.17
C ASP A 243 -4.83 12.15 -14.70
N TRP A 244 -5.57 13.25 -14.64
CA TRP A 244 -6.95 13.28 -14.13
C TRP A 244 -7.98 12.64 -15.07
N SER A 245 -7.59 12.12 -16.23
CA SER A 245 -8.45 11.26 -17.05
C SER A 245 -8.50 9.82 -16.53
N GLN A 246 -7.54 9.44 -15.68
CA GLN A 246 -7.49 8.12 -15.07
C GLN A 246 -8.49 7.97 -13.92
N PRO A 247 -9.11 6.79 -13.73
CA PRO A 247 -10.11 6.56 -12.70
C PRO A 247 -9.48 6.36 -11.31
N VAL A 248 -8.85 7.42 -10.78
CA VAL A 248 -8.27 7.47 -9.43
C VAL A 248 -9.33 7.93 -8.43
N ASP A 249 -9.52 7.16 -7.37
CA ASP A 249 -10.53 7.47 -6.34
C ASP A 249 -9.95 8.20 -5.13
N VAL A 250 -8.65 8.03 -4.85
CA VAL A 250 -7.99 8.61 -3.67
C VAL A 250 -6.57 9.02 -4.02
N LEU A 251 -6.18 10.22 -3.62
CA LEU A 251 -4.79 10.66 -3.68
C LEU A 251 -4.03 10.15 -2.45
N SER A 252 -2.73 9.96 -2.51
CA SER A 252 -1.96 9.52 -1.34
C SER A 252 -0.61 10.18 -1.22
N PHE A 253 -0.13 10.28 0.01
CA PHE A 253 1.23 10.72 0.26
C PHE A 253 1.76 10.25 1.60
N ASN A 254 3.08 10.30 1.71
CA ASN A 254 3.84 9.98 2.89
C ASN A 254 4.19 11.26 3.64
N LEU A 255 4.08 11.22 4.97
CA LEU A 255 4.19 12.38 5.85
C LEU A 255 5.41 12.24 6.78
N TYR A 256 6.58 12.36 6.19
CA TYR A 256 7.85 12.42 6.89
C TYR A 256 8.40 13.85 6.97
N THR A 257 7.88 14.61 7.94
CA THR A 257 8.33 15.97 8.24
C THR A 257 9.36 16.02 9.37
N THR A 258 9.94 17.19 9.64
CA THR A 258 10.95 17.38 10.71
C THR A 258 10.38 17.21 12.12
N ASP A 259 9.16 17.69 12.35
CA ASP A 259 8.49 17.66 13.65
C ASP A 259 6.97 17.56 13.51
N VAL A 260 6.29 17.34 14.65
CA VAL A 260 4.83 17.21 14.69
C VAL A 260 4.13 18.47 14.19
N PRO A 261 4.47 19.70 14.63
CA PRO A 261 3.89 20.92 14.06
C PRO A 261 3.94 20.98 12.53
N ALA A 262 5.07 20.66 11.91
CA ALA A 262 5.22 20.61 10.46
C ALA A 262 4.31 19.54 9.84
N ALA A 263 4.18 18.36 10.47
CA ALA A 263 3.26 17.31 10.02
C ALA A 263 1.80 17.81 10.02
N LEU A 264 1.40 18.49 11.11
CA LEU A 264 0.04 19.04 11.22
C LEU A 264 -0.22 20.15 10.20
N ALA A 265 0.77 20.99 9.94
CA ALA A 265 0.69 22.05 8.93
C ALA A 265 0.54 21.47 7.52
N LYS A 266 1.28 20.41 7.18
CA LYS A 266 1.16 19.74 5.88
C LYS A 266 -0.22 19.12 5.66
N ILE A 267 -0.83 18.52 6.70
CA ILE A 267 -2.22 18.02 6.61
C ILE A 267 -3.19 19.17 6.34
N ASP A 268 -2.99 20.31 6.99
CA ASP A 268 -3.84 21.49 6.80
C ASP A 268 -3.66 22.10 5.41
N GLU A 269 -2.43 22.17 4.90
CA GLU A 269 -2.09 22.59 3.54
C GLU A 269 -2.82 21.71 2.51
N MET A 270 -2.65 20.39 2.59
CA MET A 270 -3.26 19.46 1.64
C MET A 270 -4.79 19.49 1.72
N ASN A 271 -5.37 19.58 2.91
CA ASN A 271 -6.81 19.74 3.08
C ASN A 271 -7.32 21.09 2.56
N ALA A 272 -6.55 22.17 2.67
CA ALA A 272 -6.93 23.46 2.08
C ALA A 272 -6.91 23.39 0.55
N TRP A 273 -5.85 22.82 -0.04
CA TRP A 273 -5.77 22.60 -1.49
C TRP A 273 -6.91 21.70 -1.99
N CYS A 274 -7.18 20.58 -1.32
CA CYS A 274 -8.25 19.66 -1.72
C CYS A 274 -9.64 20.31 -1.66
N ARG A 275 -9.89 21.24 -0.72
CA ARG A 275 -11.14 22.01 -0.69
C ARG A 275 -11.25 23.05 -1.81
N ALA A 276 -10.12 23.59 -2.28
CA ALA A 276 -10.08 24.56 -3.35
C ALA A 276 -10.07 23.92 -4.75
N ASN A 277 -9.61 22.66 -4.86
CA ASN A 277 -9.53 21.93 -6.11
C ASN A 277 -10.71 20.95 -6.26
N PRO A 278 -11.70 21.22 -7.13
CA PRO A 278 -12.87 20.36 -7.32
C PRO A 278 -12.55 18.98 -7.89
N ARG A 279 -11.32 18.78 -8.42
CA ARG A 279 -10.87 17.47 -8.91
C ARG A 279 -10.35 16.57 -7.79
N CYS A 280 -10.03 17.12 -6.62
CA CYS A 280 -9.50 16.34 -5.50
C CYS A 280 -10.59 15.44 -4.91
N PRO A 281 -10.43 14.09 -4.94
CA PRO A 281 -11.42 13.17 -4.40
C PRO A 281 -11.28 12.96 -2.87
N GLY A 282 -10.28 13.60 -2.26
CA GLY A 282 -9.79 13.30 -0.91
C GLY A 282 -8.43 12.59 -0.97
N PHE A 283 -7.80 12.46 0.19
CA PHE A 283 -6.49 11.85 0.30
C PHE A 283 -6.32 10.91 1.50
N TYR A 284 -5.45 9.93 1.32
CA TYR A 284 -4.86 9.14 2.38
C TYR A 284 -3.46 9.65 2.74
N ILE A 285 -3.08 9.50 4.00
CA ILE A 285 -1.67 9.59 4.43
C ILE A 285 -1.16 8.15 4.53
N THR A 286 -0.56 7.60 3.47
CA THR A 286 -0.28 6.16 3.40
C THR A 286 1.03 5.74 4.07
N GLU A 287 1.75 6.72 4.63
CA GLU A 287 2.88 6.48 5.51
C GLU A 287 3.15 7.66 6.44
N PHE A 288 3.34 7.40 7.73
CA PHE A 288 3.88 8.36 8.69
C PHE A 288 4.31 7.63 9.97
N GLY A 289 5.27 8.19 10.70
CA GLY A 289 5.61 7.65 12.01
C GLY A 289 6.44 8.64 12.81
N ALA A 290 5.92 9.05 13.97
CA ALA A 290 6.63 9.93 14.87
C ALA A 290 7.74 9.16 15.60
N GLN A 291 8.94 9.72 15.59
CA GLN A 291 10.11 9.14 16.23
C GLN A 291 10.33 9.70 17.62
N ARG A 292 11.13 9.00 18.43
CA ARG A 292 11.58 9.53 19.72
C ARG A 292 12.67 10.59 19.51
N THR A 293 12.65 11.66 20.32
CA THR A 293 13.74 12.65 20.36
C THR A 293 15.07 11.99 20.73
N GLY A 294 16.15 12.33 20.04
CA GLY A 294 17.51 11.81 20.29
C GLY A 294 17.99 10.76 19.28
N VAL A 295 17.13 10.36 18.35
CA VAL A 295 17.47 9.52 17.20
C VAL A 295 17.98 10.39 16.04
N SER A 296 19.21 10.16 15.57
CA SER A 296 19.79 10.76 14.37
C SER A 296 19.35 10.01 13.09
N ASN A 297 19.41 10.67 11.93
CA ASN A 297 19.32 10.05 10.59
C ASN A 297 18.00 9.38 10.15
N CYS A 298 16.95 9.44 10.95
CA CYS A 298 15.65 8.86 10.61
C CYS A 298 14.64 9.93 10.10
N PRO A 299 13.96 9.75 8.95
CA PRO A 299 12.94 10.71 8.44
C PRO A 299 11.62 10.69 9.23
N GLY A 300 11.09 11.83 9.66
CA GLY A 300 9.79 11.90 10.34
C GLY A 300 9.76 12.69 11.66
N PRO A 301 8.55 12.99 12.16
CA PRO A 301 8.37 14.00 13.20
C PRO A 301 8.84 13.52 14.58
N ARG A 302 9.69 14.29 15.26
CA ARG A 302 10.24 13.92 16.59
C ARG A 302 9.30 14.25 17.75
N THR A 303 9.27 13.37 18.76
CA THR A 303 8.47 13.54 19.99
C THR A 303 9.18 13.01 21.23
N GLY A 304 8.94 13.63 22.39
CA GLY A 304 9.48 13.15 23.67
C GLY A 304 8.66 12.04 24.35
N ARG A 305 7.57 11.57 23.73
CA ARG A 305 6.64 10.59 24.32
C ARG A 305 6.19 9.56 23.25
N PRO A 306 6.47 8.26 23.42
CA PRO A 306 6.09 7.23 22.45
C PRO A 306 4.61 7.27 22.07
N GLY A 307 4.32 7.40 20.77
CA GLY A 307 2.95 7.44 20.23
C GLY A 307 2.22 8.79 20.30
N ALA A 308 2.76 9.79 21.00
CA ALA A 308 2.02 11.06 21.18
C ALA A 308 1.90 11.87 19.88
N GLY A 309 2.96 11.89 19.07
CA GLY A 309 2.93 12.55 17.76
C GLY A 309 2.00 11.86 16.77
N ASP A 310 2.03 10.52 16.75
CA ASP A 310 1.14 9.72 15.91
C ASP A 310 -0.32 10.05 16.24
N VAL A 311 -0.68 10.03 17.52
CA VAL A 311 -2.04 10.40 17.98
C VAL A 311 -2.42 11.83 17.54
N ALA A 312 -1.49 12.78 17.57
CA ALA A 312 -1.76 14.15 17.15
C ALA A 312 -2.04 14.23 15.63
N ILE A 313 -1.23 13.54 14.82
CA ILE A 313 -1.36 13.43 13.37
C ILE A 313 -2.69 12.75 13.00
N MET A 314 -2.97 11.59 13.59
CA MET A 314 -4.22 10.85 13.38
C MET A 314 -5.45 11.68 13.75
N LYS A 315 -5.42 12.38 14.90
CA LYS A 315 -6.51 13.28 15.32
C LYS A 315 -6.67 14.47 14.39
N ARG A 316 -5.58 14.99 13.80
CA ARG A 316 -5.65 16.09 12.84
C ARG A 316 -6.30 15.62 11.55
N CYS A 317 -5.84 14.51 10.97
CA CYS A 317 -6.47 13.90 9.79
C CYS A 317 -7.97 13.66 10.01
N ARG A 318 -8.36 13.03 11.13
CA ARG A 318 -9.77 12.79 11.48
C ARG A 318 -10.66 14.04 11.49
N LYS A 319 -10.09 15.22 11.76
CA LYS A 319 -10.82 16.50 11.80
C LYS A 319 -10.88 17.20 10.44
N ARG A 320 -10.22 16.69 9.40
CA ARG A 320 -10.12 17.31 8.08
C ARG A 320 -10.94 16.52 7.08
N ARG A 321 -11.94 17.19 6.45
CA ARG A 321 -12.83 16.56 5.46
C ARG A 321 -12.08 15.95 4.28
N GLY A 322 -10.97 16.56 3.86
CA GLY A 322 -10.15 16.03 2.76
C GLY A 322 -9.31 14.81 3.13
N CYS A 323 -9.03 14.59 4.42
CA CYS A 323 -8.23 13.45 4.88
C CYS A 323 -9.16 12.29 5.22
N ILE A 324 -9.19 11.27 4.36
CA ILE A 324 -10.17 10.19 4.42
C ILE A 324 -9.60 8.87 4.95
N GLY A 325 -8.32 8.85 5.35
CA GLY A 325 -7.65 7.69 5.93
C GLY A 325 -6.16 7.94 6.14
N PHE A 326 -5.51 7.06 6.90
CA PHE A 326 -4.06 7.11 7.09
C PHE A 326 -3.49 5.70 7.29
N PHE A 327 -2.18 5.52 7.18
CA PHE A 327 -1.50 4.26 7.43
C PHE A 327 -0.22 4.54 8.23
N LEU A 328 -0.12 3.94 9.41
CA LEU A 328 1.00 4.18 10.31
C LEU A 328 2.20 3.34 9.85
N TYR A 329 3.38 3.95 9.81
CA TYR A 329 4.63 3.22 9.68
C TYR A 329 5.23 3.05 11.08
N ALA A 330 5.53 1.84 11.54
CA ALA A 330 5.38 0.52 10.95
C ALA A 330 4.80 -0.44 12.00
N LEU A 331 4.44 -1.68 11.62
CA LEU A 331 3.97 -2.67 12.59
C LEU A 331 5.04 -2.97 13.63
N SER A 332 6.26 -3.12 13.16
CA SER A 332 7.39 -3.62 13.91
C SER A 332 8.61 -2.81 13.54
N ASP A 333 9.58 -2.76 14.45
CA ASP A 333 10.89 -2.25 14.11
C ASP A 333 11.54 -3.12 13.03
N GLN A 334 12.38 -2.50 12.21
CA GLN A 334 13.10 -3.13 11.12
C GLN A 334 14.60 -2.85 11.35
N ASN A 335 15.41 -3.90 11.45
CA ASN A 335 16.87 -3.79 11.66
C ASN A 335 17.57 -3.61 10.29
N PRO A 336 18.77 -3.00 10.14
CA PRO A 336 19.80 -2.75 11.15
C PRO A 336 19.67 -1.43 11.94
N HIS A 337 18.68 -0.58 11.64
CA HIS A 337 18.52 0.71 12.32
C HIS A 337 17.45 0.63 13.40
N GLU A 338 17.77 -0.08 14.50
CA GLU A 338 17.09 0.07 15.80
C GLU A 338 16.86 1.56 16.16
N GLU A 339 17.68 2.45 15.61
CA GLU A 339 17.60 3.90 15.73
C GLU A 339 16.19 4.47 15.46
N CYS A 340 15.44 4.06 14.43
CA CYS A 340 14.21 4.79 14.07
C CYS A 340 13.00 4.50 14.98
N ASP A 341 12.99 3.39 15.73
CA ASP A 341 11.99 3.03 16.77
C ASP A 341 10.51 3.17 16.32
N ARG A 342 10.20 2.97 15.03
CA ARG A 342 8.86 3.22 14.45
C ARG A 342 7.94 2.01 14.48
N GLY A 343 8.30 0.90 15.08
CA GLY A 343 7.40 -0.22 15.27
C GLY A 343 6.31 0.07 16.31
N LEU A 344 5.13 -0.51 16.12
CA LEU A 344 4.19 -0.78 17.21
C LEU A 344 4.69 -1.94 18.09
N LEU A 345 5.46 -2.83 17.49
CA LEU A 345 6.18 -3.95 18.08
C LEU A 345 7.69 -3.74 17.89
N ASP A 346 8.54 -4.36 18.71
CA ASP A 346 9.98 -4.40 18.44
C ASP A 346 10.32 -5.47 17.39
N THR A 347 11.63 -5.63 17.09
CA THR A 347 12.14 -6.66 16.17
C THR A 347 11.82 -8.07 16.62
N HIS A 348 11.59 -8.29 17.92
CA HIS A 348 11.16 -9.55 18.48
C HIS A 348 9.64 -9.67 18.60
N GLY A 349 8.86 -8.79 17.98
CA GLY A 349 7.39 -8.81 18.03
C GLY A 349 6.83 -8.53 19.42
N CYS A 350 7.60 -7.92 20.31
CA CYS A 350 7.13 -7.51 21.61
C CYS A 350 6.44 -6.14 21.52
N ARG A 351 5.35 -5.97 22.27
CA ARG A 351 4.46 -4.79 22.20
C ARG A 351 5.07 -3.55 22.83
N LYS A 352 5.27 -2.50 22.04
CA LYS A 352 5.87 -1.23 22.49
C LYS A 352 4.84 -0.30 23.12
N ARG A 353 5.32 0.62 23.97
CA ARG A 353 4.48 1.66 24.60
C ARG A 353 3.71 2.50 23.57
N ARG A 354 4.27 2.68 22.37
CA ARG A 354 3.65 3.37 21.24
C ARG A 354 2.27 2.77 20.87
N LEU A 355 2.17 1.44 20.75
CA LEU A 355 0.92 0.72 20.49
C LEU A 355 -0.15 1.04 21.53
N CYS A 356 0.22 0.92 22.80
CA CYS A 356 -0.68 1.21 23.92
C CYS A 356 -1.11 2.68 24.00
N THR A 357 -0.21 3.61 23.71
CA THR A 357 -0.55 5.03 23.67
C THR A 357 -1.61 5.29 22.60
N ILE A 358 -1.44 4.74 21.39
CA ILE A 358 -2.38 4.92 20.29
C ILE A 358 -3.74 4.29 20.62
N ALA A 359 -3.75 3.03 21.06
CA ALA A 359 -4.97 2.30 21.45
C ALA A 359 -5.81 3.08 22.47
N ARG A 360 -5.18 3.63 23.51
CA ARG A 360 -5.88 4.39 24.54
C ARG A 360 -6.26 5.81 24.11
N LYS A 361 -5.35 6.52 23.43
CA LYS A 361 -5.50 7.98 23.21
C LYS A 361 -6.16 8.34 21.89
N PHE A 362 -6.13 7.46 20.90
CA PHE A 362 -6.82 7.64 19.62
C PHE A 362 -8.11 6.83 19.56
N PHE A 363 -8.04 5.52 19.83
CA PHE A 363 -9.18 4.61 19.78
C PHE A 363 -10.03 4.58 21.05
N GLY A 364 -9.52 5.10 22.17
CA GLY A 364 -10.29 5.23 23.41
C GLY A 364 -10.46 3.91 24.18
N LEU A 365 -9.66 2.88 23.87
CA LEU A 365 -9.75 1.58 24.52
C LEU A 365 -9.30 1.67 25.98
N THR A 366 -10.18 1.34 26.92
CA THR A 366 -9.89 1.36 28.37
C THR A 366 -9.32 0.03 28.86
N ALA A 367 -9.82 -1.09 28.31
CA ALA A 367 -9.26 -2.42 28.45
C ALA A 367 -8.58 -2.83 27.14
N LEU A 368 -7.35 -3.34 27.23
CA LEU A 368 -6.62 -3.87 26.08
C LEU A 368 -6.52 -5.38 26.24
N PRO A 369 -6.61 -6.16 25.14
CA PRO A 369 -6.47 -7.62 25.18
C PRO A 369 -5.01 -8.06 25.42
N PHE A 370 -4.10 -7.11 25.61
CA PHE A 370 -2.68 -7.33 25.87
C PHE A 370 -2.14 -6.37 26.93
N THR A 371 -1.02 -6.73 27.55
CA THR A 371 -0.33 -5.89 28.54
C THR A 371 0.48 -4.78 27.86
N CYS A 372 0.55 -3.63 28.54
CA CYS A 372 1.30 -2.46 28.04
C CYS A 372 2.72 -2.33 28.58
N ALA A 373 3.19 -3.34 29.29
CA ALA A 373 4.54 -3.48 29.76
C ALA A 373 4.99 -4.86 29.29
N GLY A 374 6.04 -4.92 28.46
CA GLY A 374 6.49 -6.19 27.90
C GLY A 374 7.89 -6.15 27.30
N CYS A 375 8.33 -5.00 26.81
CA CYS A 375 9.65 -4.82 26.22
C CYS A 375 10.34 -3.66 26.94
N GLY A 376 11.67 -3.66 26.92
CA GLY A 376 12.51 -2.62 27.52
C GLY A 376 12.17 -1.18 27.06
N PRO A 377 12.88 -0.18 27.60
CA PRO A 377 12.46 1.24 27.64
C PRO A 377 11.98 1.85 26.33
#